data_AF-I4B949-F1
#
_entry.id   AF-I4B949-F1
#
_cell.length_a   1.000
_cell.length_b   1.000
_cell.length_c   1.000
_cell.angle_alpha   90.00
_cell.angle_beta   90.00
_cell.angle_gamma   90.00
#
_symmetry.space_group_name_H-M   'P 1'
#
loop_
_entity.id
_entity.type
_entity.pdbx_description
1 polymer ?
#
loop_
_entity_poly.entity_id
_entity_poly.type
_entity_poly.pdbx_seq_one_letter_code
_entity_poly.pdbx_strand_id
1 'polypeptide(L)'
;MKKLMFYLLLAGAAFAQAAEPVRTKLPLLDLEHVLAVLVYSVIGIVVMVLSFAIIDWVHPRDIWGEIADKQNRAMAIVFGCMMLGIAIIIAAAIVG
;
A
#
# COMPACT_ATOMS: atom_id res chain seq x y z
N MET A 1 -3.90 35.14 5.49
CA MET A 1 -3.68 34.91 4.04
C MET A 1 -2.30 34.33 3.73
N LYS A 2 -1.19 34.84 4.29
CA LYS A 2 0.18 34.31 4.03
C LYS A 2 0.39 32.84 4.43
N LYS A 3 -0.21 32.38 5.54
CA LYS A 3 -0.14 30.96 5.95
C LYS A 3 -0.91 30.03 5.00
N LEU A 4 -2.01 30.49 4.42
CA LEU A 4 -2.81 29.72 3.46
C LEU A 4 -2.07 29.54 2.13
N MET A 5 -1.39 30.60 1.66
CA MET A 5 -0.52 30.52 0.48
C MET A 5 0.70 29.63 0.71
N PHE A 6 1.25 29.61 1.93
CA PHE A 6 2.38 28.72 2.29
C PHE A 6 1.97 27.24 2.33
N TYR A 7 0.79 26.91 2.85
CA TYR A 7 0.25 25.54 2.80
C TYR A 7 -0.08 25.07 1.38
N LEU A 8 -0.60 25.96 0.52
CA LEU A 8 -0.85 25.64 -0.89
C LEU A 8 0.45 25.37 -1.67
N LEU A 9 1.53 26.10 -1.34
CA LEU A 9 2.86 25.90 -1.93
C LEU A 9 3.54 24.63 -1.41
N LEU A 10 3.35 24.27 -0.13
CA LEU A 10 3.84 23.01 0.44
C LEU A 10 3.11 21.80 -0.16
N ALA A 11 1.79 21.90 -0.37
CA ALA A 11 1.01 20.90 -1.11
C ALA A 11 1.43 20.81 -2.58
N GLY A 12 1.75 21.95 -3.20
CA GLY A 12 2.31 22.03 -4.55
C GLY A 12 3.69 21.39 -4.67
N ALA A 13 4.56 21.50 -3.66
CA ALA A 13 5.86 20.85 -3.64
C ALA A 13 5.75 19.31 -3.53
N ALA A 14 4.77 18.80 -2.78
CA ALA A 14 4.46 17.37 -2.73
C ALA A 14 3.96 16.84 -4.09
N PHE A 15 3.19 17.64 -4.84
CA PHE A 15 2.78 17.32 -6.22
C PHE A 15 3.93 17.51 -7.23
N ALA A 16 4.86 18.44 -7.00
CA ALA A 16 6.01 18.70 -7.86
C ALA A 16 7.03 17.55 -7.82
N GLN A 17 7.13 16.83 -6.70
CA GLN A 17 7.95 15.61 -6.61
C GLN A 17 7.45 14.47 -7.52
N ALA A 18 6.17 14.49 -7.93
CA ALA A 18 5.64 13.56 -8.94
C ALA A 18 5.95 13.99 -10.39
N ALA A 19 6.50 15.19 -10.57
CA ALA A 19 6.90 15.75 -11.86
C ALA A 19 8.43 15.82 -12.02
N GLU A 20 9.18 14.98 -11.30
CA GLU A 20 10.52 14.62 -11.74
C GLU A 20 10.39 13.98 -13.13
N PRO A 21 11.02 14.52 -14.18
CA PRO A 21 11.03 13.86 -15.47
C PRO A 21 11.70 12.51 -15.27
N VAL A 22 10.91 11.43 -15.34
CA VAL A 22 11.43 10.05 -15.47
C VAL A 22 12.45 10.13 -16.59
N ARG A 23 13.74 10.11 -16.23
CA ARG A 23 14.85 10.10 -17.18
C ARG A 23 14.59 8.92 -18.07
N THR A 24 14.07 9.18 -19.26
CA THR A 24 13.86 8.23 -20.34
C THR A 24 15.22 7.79 -20.84
N LYS A 25 15.89 6.98 -20.03
CA LYS A 25 16.81 5.99 -20.55
C LYS A 25 15.90 5.00 -21.26
N LEU A 26 15.87 5.07 -22.58
CA LEU A 26 15.44 3.93 -23.39
C LEU A 26 16.59 2.90 -23.30
N PRO A 27 16.46 1.90 -22.43
CA PRO A 27 16.63 0.52 -22.88
C PRO A 27 15.32 -0.21 -22.59
N LEU A 28 14.53 -0.40 -23.63
CA LEU A 28 13.37 -1.30 -23.57
C LEU A 28 13.91 -2.72 -23.34
N LEU A 29 13.64 -3.28 -22.16
CA LEU A 29 13.95 -4.66 -21.72
C LEU A 29 15.42 -4.97 -21.41
N ASP A 30 15.98 -4.34 -20.38
CA ASP A 30 16.94 -5.07 -19.56
C ASP A 30 16.17 -6.17 -18.84
N LEU A 31 16.32 -7.44 -19.26
CA LEU A 31 15.65 -8.60 -18.67
C LEU A 31 15.84 -8.64 -17.13
N GLU A 32 16.95 -8.07 -16.68
CA GLU A 32 17.28 -7.83 -15.28
C GLU A 32 16.24 -6.99 -14.53
N HIS A 33 15.76 -5.88 -15.10
CA HIS A 33 14.76 -5.01 -14.46
C HIS A 33 13.39 -5.68 -14.40
N VAL A 34 13.01 -6.41 -15.45
CA VAL A 34 11.76 -7.17 -15.46
C VAL A 34 11.81 -8.27 -14.41
N LEU A 35 12.94 -8.96 -14.30
CA LEU A 35 13.13 -10.02 -13.32
C LEU A 35 13.14 -9.46 -11.89
N ALA A 36 13.76 -8.30 -11.66
CA ALA A 36 13.70 -7.61 -10.39
C ALA A 36 12.25 -7.23 -10.01
N VAL A 37 11.50 -6.57 -10.89
CA VAL A 37 10.09 -6.19 -10.65
C VAL A 37 9.23 -7.42 -10.34
N LEU A 38 9.44 -8.52 -11.07
CA LEU A 38 8.69 -9.76 -10.89
C LEU A 38 9.00 -10.39 -9.52
N VAL A 39 10.27 -10.43 -9.13
CA VAL A 39 10.68 -10.94 -7.81
C VAL A 39 10.13 -10.07 -6.68
N TYR A 40 10.28 -8.75 -6.74
CA TYR A 40 9.76 -7.85 -5.70
C TYR A 40 8.24 -7.85 -5.60
N SER A 41 7.52 -7.94 -6.73
CA SER A 41 6.06 -8.07 -6.74
C SER A 41 5.60 -9.37 -6.06
N VAL A 42 6.27 -10.49 -6.36
CA VAL A 42 5.97 -11.78 -5.72
C VAL A 42 6.25 -11.73 -4.22
N ILE A 43 7.39 -11.16 -3.80
CA ILE A 43 7.71 -10.99 -2.37
C ILE A 43 6.63 -10.16 -1.68
N GLY A 44 6.21 -9.05 -2.28
CA GLY A 44 5.13 -8.21 -1.73
C GLY A 44 3.82 -8.98 -1.54
N ILE A 45 3.43 -9.80 -2.53
CA ILE A 45 2.23 -10.65 -2.44
C ILE A 45 2.37 -11.69 -1.32
N VAL A 46 3.54 -12.33 -1.20
CA VAL A 46 3.79 -13.32 -0.13
C VAL A 46 3.66 -12.68 1.25
N VAL A 47 4.28 -11.51 1.46
CA VAL A 47 4.19 -10.78 2.73
C VAL A 47 2.76 -10.33 3.03
N MET A 48 2.01 -9.91 2.01
CA MET A 48 0.59 -9.54 2.12
C MET A 48 -0.26 -10.73 2.60
N VAL A 49 -0.09 -11.90 1.99
CA VAL A 49 -0.83 -13.12 2.37
C VAL A 49 -0.45 -13.59 3.77
N LEU A 50 0.84 -13.57 4.11
CA LEU A 50 1.30 -13.92 5.46
C LEU A 50 0.71 -12.98 6.51
N SER A 51 0.66 -11.68 6.22
CA SER A 51 0.04 -10.71 7.11
C SER A 51 -1.44 -11.01 7.31
N PHE A 52 -2.17 -11.35 6.24
CA PHE A 52 -3.57 -11.76 6.34
C PHE A 52 -3.75 -13.00 7.23
N ALA A 53 -2.91 -14.03 7.04
CA ALA A 53 -2.96 -15.26 7.83
C ALA A 53 -2.63 -15.00 9.31
N ILE A 54 -1.66 -14.14 9.60
CA ILE A 54 -1.32 -13.75 10.99
C ILE A 54 -2.51 -13.05 11.65
N ILE A 55 -3.20 -12.16 10.92
CA ILE A 55 -4.34 -11.41 11.46
C ILE A 55 -5.51 -12.33 11.75
N ASP A 56 -5.79 -13.26 10.84
CA ASP A 56 -6.84 -14.27 11.02
C ASP A 56 -6.53 -15.14 12.24
N TRP A 57 -5.26 -15.49 12.45
CA TRP A 57 -4.83 -16.23 13.64
C TRP A 57 -4.91 -15.41 14.94
N VAL A 58 -4.60 -14.11 14.88
CA VAL A 58 -4.62 -13.21 16.05
C VAL A 58 -6.05 -12.83 16.45
N HIS A 59 -7.03 -12.89 15.55
CA HIS A 59 -8.42 -12.61 15.85
C HIS A 59 -9.15 -13.90 16.27
N PRO A 60 -9.35 -14.17 17.58
CA PRO A 60 -10.04 -15.36 18.06
C PRO A 60 -11.56 -15.37 17.77
N ARG A 61 -12.10 -14.31 17.15
CA ARG A 61 -13.48 -14.23 16.71
C ARG A 61 -13.55 -14.49 15.22
N ASP A 62 -14.52 -15.31 14.84
CA ASP A 62 -14.78 -15.70 13.46
C ASP A 62 -15.15 -14.46 12.62
N ILE A 63 -14.14 -13.83 12.02
CA ILE A 63 -14.27 -12.58 11.28
C ILE A 63 -15.24 -12.78 10.11
N TRP A 64 -15.12 -13.94 9.47
CA TRP A 64 -15.99 -14.39 8.39
C TRP A 64 -17.43 -14.56 8.86
N GLY A 65 -17.68 -15.21 10.01
CA GLY A 65 -19.02 -15.32 10.58
C GLY A 65 -19.63 -13.97 10.97
N GLU A 66 -18.84 -13.03 11.48
CA GLU A 66 -19.35 -11.69 11.83
C GLU A 66 -19.63 -10.79 10.64
N ILE A 67 -18.83 -10.89 9.58
CA ILE A 67 -19.01 -10.10 8.36
C ILE A 67 -20.09 -10.73 7.47
N ALA A 68 -20.09 -12.04 7.31
CA ALA A 68 -21.02 -12.76 6.42
C ALA A 68 -22.38 -12.99 7.08
N ASP A 69 -22.44 -13.56 8.29
CA ASP A 69 -23.72 -13.94 8.92
C ASP A 69 -24.35 -12.78 9.70
N LYS A 70 -23.54 -12.06 10.48
CA LYS A 70 -24.04 -10.95 11.32
C LYS A 70 -24.03 -9.59 10.62
N GLN A 71 -23.48 -9.50 9.41
CA GLN A 71 -23.35 -8.27 8.63
C GLN A 71 -22.77 -7.10 9.44
N ASN A 72 -21.82 -7.38 10.33
CA ASN A 72 -21.25 -6.36 11.20
C ASN A 72 -20.32 -5.44 10.39
N ARG A 73 -20.91 -4.36 9.86
CA ARG A 73 -20.21 -3.35 9.05
C ARG A 73 -19.07 -2.68 9.80
N ALA A 74 -19.18 -2.52 11.13
CA ALA A 74 -18.12 -1.93 11.94
C ALA A 74 -16.85 -2.80 11.91
N MET A 75 -17.00 -4.13 12.08
CA MET A 75 -15.89 -5.08 11.95
C MET A 75 -15.28 -5.05 10.54
N ALA A 76 -16.12 -5.03 9.49
CA ALA A 76 -15.64 -5.00 8.11
C ALA A 76 -14.83 -3.72 7.80
N ILE A 77 -15.26 -2.56 8.30
CA ILE A 77 -14.54 -1.28 8.11
C ILE A 77 -13.20 -1.30 8.85
N VAL A 78 -13.19 -1.75 10.11
CA VAL A 78 -11.94 -1.84 10.90
C VAL A 78 -10.95 -2.79 10.25
N PHE A 79 -11.41 -3.94 9.79
CA PHE A 79 -10.59 -4.91 9.07
C PHE A 79 -10.06 -4.35 7.75
N GLY A 80 -10.90 -3.62 7.00
CA GLY A 80 -10.48 -2.91 5.79
C GLY A 80 -9.41 -1.85 6.06
N CYS A 81 -9.57 -1.05 7.11
CA CYS A 81 -8.56 -0.07 7.53
C CYS A 81 -7.23 -0.74 7.94
N MET A 82 -7.30 -1.88 8.62
CA MET A 82 -6.12 -2.65 9.01
C MET A 82 -5.36 -3.18 7.79
N MET A 83 -6.07 -3.76 6.81
CA MET A 83 -5.52 -4.20 5.53
C MET A 83 -4.87 -3.04 4.76
N LEU A 84 -5.51 -1.87 4.73
CA LEU A 84 -4.94 -0.67 4.11
C LEU A 84 -3.65 -0.23 4.81
N GLY A 85 -3.60 -0.24 6.14
CA GLY A 85 -2.39 0.10 6.89
C GLY A 85 -1.21 -0.79 6.53
N ILE A 86 -1.45 -2.09 6.42
CA ILE A 86 -0.42 -3.07 6.04
C ILE A 86 0.04 -2.85 4.60
N ALA A 87 -0.90 -2.61 3.67
CA ALA A 87 -0.56 -2.30 2.29
C ALA A 87 0.34 -1.06 2.18
N ILE A 88 0.09 -0.03 3.01
CA ILE A 88 0.91 1.19 3.05
C ILE A 88 2.31 0.90 3.61
N ILE A 89 2.43 0.09 4.67
CA ILE A 89 3.73 -0.31 5.23
C ILE A 89 4.55 -1.08 4.21
N ILE A 90 3.92 -2.02 3.49
CA ILE A 90 4.59 -2.80 2.43
C ILE A 90 5.01 -1.87 1.29
N ALA A 91 4.14 -0.95 0.85
CA ALA A 91 4.47 0.02 -0.20
C ALA A 91 5.66 0.92 0.21
N ALA A 92 5.67 1.41 1.44
CA ALA A 92 6.77 2.20 1.99
C ALA A 92 8.07 1.39 2.08
N ALA A 93 8.00 0.10 2.39
CA ALA A 93 9.17 -0.78 2.46
C ALA A 93 9.78 -1.09 1.08
N ILE A 94 8.97 -1.09 0.01
CA ILE A 94 9.45 -1.33 -1.36
C ILE A 94 10.00 -0.04 -2.00
N VAL A 95 9.41 1.12 -1.67
CA VAL A 95 9.80 2.43 -2.22
C VAL A 95 10.96 3.08 -1.44
N GLY A 96 11.22 2.63 -0.21
CA GLY A 96 12.27 3.13 0.69
C GLY A 96 13.69 2.72 0.32
#